data_AF-A0A9X3PG59-F1
#
_entry.id   AF-A0A9X3PG59-F1
#
_cell.length_a   1.000
_cell.length_b   1.000
_cell.length_c   1.000
_cell.angle_alpha   90.00
_cell.angle_beta   90.00
_cell.angle_gamma   90.00
#
_symmetry.space_group_name_H-M   'P 1'
#
loop_
_entity.id
_entity.type
_entity.pdbx_description
1 polymer ?
#
loop_
_entity_poly.entity_id
_entity_poly.type
_entity_poly.pdbx_seq_one_letter_code
_entity_poly.pdbx_strand_id
1 'polypeptide(L)'
;MSHRPKDLSPEQLRFRPQGPVRWLSPRTLLDTSMRFGLARVFGGYVDKREIIGGRPQGVYNHADTDELWIDYVADVGDGFNATYSVAYLMAQDHIEVGGERLPRGSVLVMGGDEVYPAGDWLEYEQRMKGPYEAANPGHPVSLYAIPGNHDWFDGLTAFARQFTEGRSVGGYRTVQKRSYFALELPHRWWLFAVDAQFDTHLDQTQIEYFRHAAERMREGDQVILCVPQPSWLWTEDDPRSFDRIDHFIRDVVAARGARVPLVITGDRHHYAHYEEVDGSRHLVTAGGGGAYLSPTHTLPEMLTAPRKSVPEPDARERDYVLAKEYPSKAKSMGYAFGIFARLPWLNKGFVALMAVVGLIATVSILEGTGTFVAVTAVLLGAGVGFAHPGQGSRTSRHYMLGGLHGLAQVALSWGGAQLIKMFDDVSLWTYLAYLPVAGLVGTWLVGLYLVVANRLGVNANELFAGMSVIDQKCFLRIKVAADGVTVYPIGLDRVARRWVADPEGRIKVAADGVTVYPIGLDRVARRWVADPEGAPTDSFIKPVDPLKPRLIEPGFAALHPGPRSSDVPPQHPVRRLVAQAGEWFKPG
;
A
#
# COMPACT_ATOMS: atom_id res chain seq x y z
N MET A 1 -4.56 -32.29 16.43
CA MET A 1 -3.40 -31.37 16.49
C MET A 1 -3.15 -30.88 15.09
N SER A 2 -3.18 -29.57 14.85
CA SER A 2 -2.76 -29.00 13.56
C SER A 2 -1.33 -29.45 13.26
N HIS A 3 -1.05 -29.79 12.01
CA HIS A 3 0.29 -30.16 11.57
C HIS A 3 1.20 -28.93 11.68
N ARG A 4 2.06 -28.87 12.71
CA ARG A 4 3.10 -27.84 12.82
C ARG A 4 4.31 -28.22 11.97
N PRO A 5 4.83 -27.29 11.15
CA PRO A 5 5.97 -27.57 10.28
C PRO A 5 7.24 -27.83 11.10
N LYS A 6 8.06 -28.80 10.68
CA LYS A 6 9.38 -29.08 11.29
C LYS A 6 10.50 -28.19 10.75
N ASP A 7 10.34 -27.72 9.53
CA ASP A 7 11.26 -26.82 8.83
C ASP A 7 10.46 -25.91 7.89
N LEU A 8 11.16 -25.09 7.10
CA LEU A 8 10.54 -24.14 6.17
C LEU A 8 10.37 -24.69 4.75
N SER A 9 10.43 -26.02 4.56
CA SER A 9 10.20 -26.63 3.26
C SER A 9 8.74 -26.39 2.82
N PRO A 10 8.47 -26.19 1.51
CA PRO A 10 7.11 -26.00 1.03
C PRO A 10 6.15 -27.14 1.39
N GLU A 11 6.65 -28.36 1.52
CA GLU A 11 5.86 -29.54 1.89
C GLU A 11 5.41 -29.48 3.36
N GLN A 12 6.28 -29.00 4.26
CA GLN A 12 5.95 -28.79 5.67
C GLN A 12 5.02 -27.57 5.84
N LEU A 13 5.32 -26.48 5.13
CA LEU A 13 4.55 -25.23 5.21
C LEU A 13 3.20 -25.32 4.49
N ARG A 14 3.04 -26.22 3.51
CA ARG A 14 1.90 -26.32 2.59
C ARG A 14 1.69 -25.11 1.67
N PHE A 15 2.67 -24.22 1.61
CA PHE A 15 2.78 -23.15 0.64
C PHE A 15 4.26 -22.89 0.35
N ARG A 16 4.55 -22.22 -0.76
CA ARG A 16 5.92 -21.84 -1.12
C ARG A 16 6.13 -20.36 -0.78
N PRO A 17 6.98 -20.03 0.22
CA PRO A 17 7.34 -18.63 0.49
C PRO A 17 7.87 -17.94 -0.77
N GLN A 18 7.23 -16.82 -1.14
CA GLN A 18 7.61 -16.05 -2.33
C GLN A 18 8.51 -14.88 -2.00
N GLY A 19 9.44 -14.58 -2.90
CA GLY A 19 10.18 -13.32 -2.87
C GLY A 19 9.32 -12.14 -3.36
N PRO A 20 9.74 -10.89 -3.08
CA PRO A 20 9.10 -9.70 -3.63
C PRO A 20 9.00 -9.75 -5.15
N VAL A 21 7.91 -9.25 -5.70
CA VAL A 21 7.73 -9.19 -7.15
C VAL A 21 8.82 -8.33 -7.79
N ARG A 22 9.36 -8.80 -8.91
CA ARG A 22 10.35 -8.07 -9.71
C ARG A 22 9.64 -7.23 -10.77
N TRP A 23 9.05 -6.13 -10.32
CA TRP A 23 8.20 -5.24 -11.13
C TRP A 23 8.84 -4.73 -12.41
N LEU A 24 10.16 -4.47 -12.41
CA LEU A 24 10.90 -4.05 -13.59
C LEU A 24 11.55 -5.21 -14.36
N SER A 25 11.27 -6.46 -14.01
CA SER A 25 11.74 -7.57 -14.84
C SER A 25 10.95 -7.61 -16.16
N PRO A 26 11.60 -7.91 -17.30
CA PRO A 26 10.91 -7.93 -18.60
C PRO A 26 9.70 -8.86 -18.64
N ARG A 27 9.77 -10.00 -17.93
CA ARG A 27 8.67 -10.96 -17.83
C ARG A 27 7.48 -10.38 -17.08
N THR A 28 7.72 -9.76 -15.92
CA THR A 28 6.64 -9.14 -15.11
C THR A 28 6.03 -7.95 -15.83
N LEU A 29 6.83 -7.11 -16.49
CA LEU A 29 6.34 -6.00 -17.29
C LEU A 29 5.41 -6.48 -18.40
N LEU A 30 5.81 -7.52 -19.14
CA LEU A 30 5.00 -8.11 -20.21
C LEU A 30 3.70 -8.72 -19.66
N ASP A 31 3.79 -9.58 -18.64
CA ASP A 31 2.62 -10.26 -18.05
C ASP A 31 1.61 -9.25 -17.47
N THR A 32 2.09 -8.28 -16.68
CA THR A 32 1.24 -7.23 -16.09
C THR A 32 0.59 -6.38 -17.17
N SER A 33 1.32 -6.02 -18.22
CA SER A 33 0.77 -5.24 -19.35
C SER A 33 -0.32 -6.02 -20.09
N MET A 34 -0.12 -7.32 -20.33
CA MET A 34 -1.11 -8.18 -20.96
C MET A 34 -2.36 -8.33 -20.09
N ARG A 35 -2.20 -8.58 -18.79
CA ARG A 35 -3.30 -8.68 -17.83
C ARG A 35 -4.08 -7.37 -17.72
N PHE A 36 -3.40 -6.23 -17.65
CA PHE A 36 -4.03 -4.92 -17.66
C PHE A 36 -4.83 -4.68 -18.94
N GLY A 37 -4.25 -5.01 -20.11
CA GLY A 37 -4.95 -4.92 -21.39
C GLY A 37 -6.22 -5.79 -21.43
N LEU A 38 -6.10 -7.06 -21.02
CA LEU A 38 -7.25 -7.98 -20.96
C LEU A 38 -8.31 -7.52 -19.96
N ALA A 39 -7.90 -7.10 -18.75
CA ALA A 39 -8.82 -6.60 -17.73
C ALA A 39 -9.57 -5.35 -18.21
N ARG A 40 -8.91 -4.44 -18.95
CA ARG A 40 -9.57 -3.28 -19.54
C ARG A 40 -10.57 -3.64 -20.64
N VAL A 41 -10.24 -4.64 -21.46
CA VAL A 41 -11.12 -5.11 -22.54
C VAL A 41 -12.34 -5.83 -21.96
N PHE A 42 -12.16 -6.75 -21.03
CA PHE A 42 -13.25 -7.61 -20.53
C PHE A 42 -13.96 -7.08 -19.28
N GLY A 43 -13.29 -6.25 -18.47
CA GLY A 43 -13.85 -5.68 -17.24
C GLY A 43 -15.05 -4.75 -17.48
N GLY A 44 -15.19 -4.20 -18.68
CA GLY A 44 -16.37 -3.43 -19.08
C GLY A 44 -17.56 -4.26 -19.57
N TYR A 45 -17.39 -5.56 -19.86
CA TYR A 45 -18.46 -6.41 -20.40
C TYR A 45 -19.04 -7.40 -19.38
N VAL A 46 -18.30 -7.73 -18.32
CA VAL A 46 -18.74 -8.65 -17.26
C VAL A 46 -18.30 -8.10 -15.90
N ASP A 47 -19.11 -7.22 -15.32
CA ASP A 47 -18.88 -6.77 -13.94
C ASP A 47 -19.36 -7.84 -12.96
N LYS A 48 -18.41 -8.54 -12.33
CA LYS A 48 -18.75 -9.59 -11.36
C LYS A 48 -19.43 -9.05 -10.11
N ARG A 49 -19.33 -7.75 -9.81
CA ARG A 49 -20.09 -7.12 -8.71
C ARG A 49 -21.58 -7.29 -8.90
N GLU A 50 -22.10 -7.22 -10.12
CA GLU A 50 -23.53 -7.46 -10.37
C GLU A 50 -23.91 -8.92 -10.05
N ILE A 51 -23.02 -9.87 -10.35
CA ILE A 51 -23.24 -11.29 -10.10
C ILE A 51 -23.16 -11.62 -8.60
N ILE A 52 -22.10 -11.16 -7.91
CA ILE A 52 -21.95 -11.40 -6.45
C ILE A 52 -22.86 -10.51 -5.62
N GLY A 53 -23.26 -9.34 -6.14
CA GLY A 53 -24.15 -8.36 -5.54
C GLY A 53 -25.55 -8.92 -5.31
N GLY A 54 -25.99 -9.91 -6.10
CA GLY A 54 -27.24 -10.64 -5.85
C GLY A 54 -27.21 -11.59 -4.65
N ARG A 55 -26.04 -11.87 -4.05
CA ARG A 55 -25.93 -12.81 -2.94
C ARG A 55 -26.53 -12.23 -1.66
N PRO A 56 -27.31 -12.99 -0.88
CA PRO A 56 -27.82 -12.54 0.41
C PRO A 56 -26.69 -12.13 1.36
N GLN A 57 -26.69 -10.87 1.78
CA GLN A 57 -25.74 -10.32 2.75
C GLN A 57 -26.46 -9.24 3.57
N GLY A 58 -26.38 -9.32 4.89
CA GLY A 58 -26.85 -8.28 5.80
C GLY A 58 -25.73 -7.35 6.27
N VAL A 59 -26.06 -6.51 7.24
CA VAL A 59 -25.07 -5.82 8.10
C VAL A 59 -24.55 -6.82 9.12
N TYR A 60 -23.25 -6.83 9.38
CA TYR A 60 -22.64 -7.67 10.41
C TYR A 60 -22.62 -6.93 11.75
N ASN A 61 -23.17 -7.55 12.80
CA ASN A 61 -23.22 -6.96 14.14
C ASN A 61 -21.97 -7.33 14.95
N HIS A 62 -21.22 -6.30 15.37
CA HIS A 62 -20.15 -6.36 16.38
C HIS A 62 -20.39 -5.36 17.52
N ALA A 63 -21.61 -4.85 17.67
CA ALA A 63 -21.98 -3.80 18.62
C ALA A 63 -22.20 -4.30 20.06
N ASP A 64 -22.40 -5.60 20.25
CA ASP A 64 -22.70 -6.22 21.54
C ASP A 64 -21.44 -6.43 22.41
N THR A 65 -20.58 -5.40 22.51
CA THR A 65 -19.39 -5.36 23.37
C THR A 65 -19.12 -3.94 23.82
N ASP A 66 -18.59 -3.75 25.03
CA ASP A 66 -18.21 -2.42 25.53
C ASP A 66 -16.92 -1.90 24.88
N GLU A 67 -16.06 -2.81 24.40
CA GLU A 67 -14.80 -2.48 23.74
C GLU A 67 -14.56 -3.45 22.58
N LEU A 68 -14.17 -2.93 21.42
CA LEU A 68 -13.83 -3.72 20.24
C LEU A 68 -12.49 -3.26 19.67
N TRP A 69 -11.62 -4.22 19.37
CA TRP A 69 -10.35 -3.97 18.68
C TRP A 69 -10.40 -4.49 17.25
N ILE A 70 -10.05 -3.64 16.30
CA ILE A 70 -10.01 -3.95 14.87
C ILE A 70 -8.57 -3.77 14.38
N ASP A 71 -7.98 -4.80 13.79
CA ASP A 71 -6.74 -4.67 13.03
C ASP A 71 -7.11 -4.33 11.56
N TYR A 72 -6.48 -3.30 10.99
CA TYR A 72 -6.63 -2.91 9.58
C TYR A 72 -5.28 -2.97 8.86
N VAL A 73 -5.25 -3.62 7.70
CA VAL A 73 -4.04 -3.78 6.89
C VAL A 73 -4.41 -3.71 5.40
N ALA A 74 -3.55 -3.16 4.57
CA ALA A 74 -3.73 -3.17 3.11
C ALA A 74 -2.39 -3.42 2.41
N ASP A 75 -2.45 -3.76 1.11
CA ASP A 75 -1.28 -3.94 0.23
C ASP A 75 -0.36 -5.05 0.72
N VAL A 76 -0.95 -6.23 0.94
CA VAL A 76 -0.26 -7.43 1.42
C VAL A 76 0.10 -8.34 0.24
N GLY A 77 0.86 -9.40 0.49
CA GLY A 77 1.04 -10.43 -0.54
C GLY A 77 1.99 -10.06 -1.69
N ASP A 78 2.92 -9.12 -1.52
CA ASP A 78 4.04 -8.91 -2.47
C ASP A 78 5.22 -9.86 -2.21
N GLY A 79 5.56 -10.11 -0.95
CA GLY A 79 6.66 -11.02 -0.61
C GLY A 79 6.58 -11.51 0.82
N PHE A 80 7.01 -12.76 1.03
CA PHE A 80 6.86 -13.48 2.29
C PHE A 80 7.35 -12.70 3.50
N ASN A 81 8.59 -12.19 3.48
CA ASN A 81 9.19 -11.54 4.65
C ASN A 81 8.40 -10.33 5.17
N ALA A 82 7.91 -9.49 4.26
CA ALA A 82 7.15 -8.29 4.64
C ALA A 82 5.75 -8.67 5.10
N THR A 83 5.01 -9.41 4.28
CA THR A 83 3.66 -9.88 4.58
C THR A 83 3.62 -10.66 5.90
N TYR A 84 4.55 -11.61 6.09
CA TYR A 84 4.59 -12.46 7.26
C TYR A 84 5.03 -11.69 8.52
N SER A 85 5.89 -10.67 8.41
CA SER A 85 6.24 -9.83 9.57
C SER A 85 5.03 -9.07 10.10
N VAL A 86 4.20 -8.51 9.21
CA VAL A 86 2.98 -7.80 9.60
C VAL A 86 1.93 -8.78 10.13
N ALA A 87 1.69 -9.89 9.43
CA ALA A 87 0.76 -10.93 9.89
C ALA A 87 1.17 -11.50 11.25
N TYR A 88 2.46 -11.75 11.49
CA TYR A 88 2.98 -12.22 12.77
C TYR A 88 2.68 -11.22 13.90
N LEU A 89 2.92 -9.93 13.70
CA LEU A 89 2.65 -8.90 14.71
C LEU A 89 1.16 -8.77 15.04
N MET A 90 0.29 -8.81 14.02
CA MET A 90 -1.16 -8.79 14.22
C MET A 90 -1.66 -10.06 14.92
N ALA A 91 -1.02 -11.21 14.70
CA ALA A 91 -1.41 -12.47 15.32
C ALA A 91 -1.10 -12.56 16.82
N GLN A 92 -0.17 -11.73 17.34
CA GLN A 92 0.19 -11.74 18.76
C GLN A 92 -1.00 -11.31 19.62
N ASP A 93 -1.19 -11.95 20.78
CA ASP A 93 -2.29 -11.64 21.71
C ASP A 93 -2.26 -10.18 22.21
N HIS A 94 -1.06 -9.61 22.28
CA HIS A 94 -0.83 -8.18 22.45
C HIS A 94 0.51 -7.81 21.84
N ILE A 95 0.70 -6.50 21.60
CA ILE A 95 2.01 -5.94 21.28
C ILE A 95 2.30 -4.78 22.24
N GLU A 96 3.56 -4.59 22.59
CA GLU A 96 4.01 -3.43 23.36
C GLU A 96 4.61 -2.39 22.41
N VAL A 97 4.00 -1.21 22.36
CA VAL A 97 4.45 -0.11 21.50
C VAL A 97 4.30 1.21 22.24
N GLY A 98 5.35 2.04 22.23
CA GLY A 98 5.29 3.37 22.87
C GLY A 98 5.05 3.34 24.39
N GLY A 99 5.30 2.22 25.07
CA GLY A 99 4.98 2.03 26.49
C GLY A 99 3.54 1.57 26.75
N GLU A 100 2.74 1.38 25.71
CA GLU A 100 1.37 0.87 25.78
C GLU A 100 1.31 -0.60 25.38
N ARG A 101 0.47 -1.38 26.08
CA ARG A 101 0.15 -2.76 25.73
C ARG A 101 -1.16 -2.77 24.94
N LEU A 102 -1.07 -3.02 23.65
CA LEU A 102 -2.23 -3.04 22.75
C LEU A 102 -2.72 -4.48 22.54
N PRO A 103 -3.94 -4.85 22.96
CA PRO A 103 -4.53 -6.18 22.70
C PRO A 103 -4.68 -6.47 21.21
N ARG A 104 -4.74 -7.75 20.83
CA ARG A 104 -5.03 -8.18 19.46
C ARG A 104 -6.42 -7.72 18.99
N GLY A 105 -6.56 -7.39 17.71
CA GLY A 105 -7.87 -7.20 17.09
C GLY A 105 -8.72 -8.48 17.11
N SER A 106 -9.99 -8.36 17.47
CA SER A 106 -11.00 -9.43 17.32
C SER A 106 -11.64 -9.44 15.93
N VAL A 107 -11.39 -8.39 15.14
CA VAL A 107 -11.77 -8.26 13.73
C VAL A 107 -10.54 -7.85 12.93
N LEU A 108 -10.30 -8.50 11.79
CA LEU A 108 -9.32 -8.09 10.79
C LEU A 108 -10.06 -7.54 9.56
N VAL A 109 -9.69 -6.34 9.14
CA VAL A 109 -10.14 -5.73 7.89
C VAL A 109 -8.96 -5.58 6.94
N MET A 110 -9.04 -6.24 5.79
CA MET A 110 -8.11 -6.05 4.67
C MET A 110 -8.65 -4.96 3.73
N GLY A 111 -7.83 -3.94 3.49
CA GLY A 111 -8.23 -2.68 2.88
C GLY A 111 -8.03 -2.56 1.37
N GLY A 112 -7.70 -3.64 0.67
CA GLY A 112 -7.31 -3.63 -0.73
C GLY A 112 -5.94 -4.24 -0.97
N ASP A 113 -5.76 -4.75 -2.19
CA ASP A 113 -4.54 -5.36 -2.71
C ASP A 113 -4.02 -6.48 -1.81
N GLU A 114 -4.77 -7.59 -1.79
CA GLU A 114 -4.42 -8.73 -0.96
C GLU A 114 -3.36 -9.65 -1.59
N VAL A 115 -2.98 -9.40 -2.85
CA VAL A 115 -2.01 -10.21 -3.59
C VAL A 115 -1.33 -9.45 -4.72
N TYR A 116 -0.05 -9.74 -4.96
CA TYR A 116 0.71 -9.23 -6.11
C TYR A 116 1.42 -10.38 -6.87
N PRO A 117 1.74 -10.21 -8.16
CA PRO A 117 1.49 -9.02 -8.98
C PRO A 117 0.04 -8.86 -9.41
N ALA A 118 -0.75 -9.92 -9.31
CA ALA A 118 -2.12 -9.93 -9.78
C ALA A 118 -2.93 -11.03 -9.09
N GLY A 119 -4.24 -10.80 -8.98
CA GLY A 119 -5.23 -11.77 -8.56
C GLY A 119 -5.09 -13.07 -9.35
N ASP A 120 -4.72 -14.13 -8.65
CA ASP A 120 -4.67 -15.50 -9.12
C ASP A 120 -4.78 -16.43 -7.92
N TRP A 121 -5.46 -17.58 -8.08
CA TRP A 121 -5.65 -18.51 -6.96
C TRP A 121 -4.34 -18.96 -6.32
N LEU A 122 -3.32 -19.27 -7.13
CA LEU A 122 -2.05 -19.78 -6.63
C LEU A 122 -1.25 -18.68 -5.93
N GLU A 123 -1.29 -17.46 -6.46
CA GLU A 123 -0.63 -16.32 -5.83
C GLU A 123 -1.28 -15.98 -4.47
N TYR A 124 -2.61 -16.02 -4.37
CA TYR A 124 -3.31 -15.89 -3.08
C TYR A 124 -2.87 -16.97 -2.08
N GLU A 125 -2.80 -18.23 -2.51
CA GLU A 125 -2.39 -19.35 -1.67
C GLU A 125 -0.97 -19.15 -1.13
N GLN A 126 -0.04 -18.72 -1.97
CA GLN A 126 1.39 -18.66 -1.64
C GLN A 126 1.82 -17.37 -0.95
N ARG A 127 1.19 -16.24 -1.28
CA ARG A 127 1.63 -14.90 -0.84
C ARG A 127 0.79 -14.30 0.27
N MET A 128 -0.46 -14.73 0.41
CA MET A 128 -1.37 -14.20 1.44
C MET A 128 -1.84 -15.31 2.37
N LYS A 129 -2.62 -16.27 1.86
CA LYS A 129 -3.28 -17.28 2.69
C LYS A 129 -2.29 -18.11 3.50
N GLY A 130 -1.29 -18.72 2.86
CA GLY A 130 -0.26 -19.52 3.53
C GLY A 130 0.49 -18.74 4.62
N PRO A 131 1.03 -17.54 4.32
CA PRO A 131 1.64 -16.67 5.32
C PRO A 131 0.70 -16.31 6.49
N TYR A 132 -0.55 -15.91 6.24
CA TYR A 132 -1.49 -15.55 7.31
C TYR A 132 -1.92 -16.76 8.15
N GLU A 133 -2.13 -17.90 7.52
CA GLU A 133 -2.44 -19.16 8.20
C GLU A 133 -1.29 -19.62 9.09
N ALA A 134 -0.04 -19.48 8.62
CA ALA A 134 1.13 -19.75 9.43
C ALA A 134 1.34 -18.72 10.54
N ALA A 135 0.87 -17.49 10.38
CA ALA A 135 1.03 -16.43 11.37
C ALA A 135 0.06 -16.61 12.55
N ASN A 136 -1.21 -16.90 12.26
CA ASN A 136 -2.25 -17.18 13.25
C ASN A 136 -2.89 -18.54 12.95
N PRO A 137 -2.38 -19.64 13.51
CA PRO A 137 -2.89 -20.97 13.20
C PRO A 137 -4.11 -21.42 14.03
N GLY A 138 -4.53 -20.66 15.05
CA GLY A 138 -5.45 -21.22 16.06
C GLY A 138 -6.36 -20.27 16.83
N HIS A 139 -6.45 -18.99 16.49
CA HIS A 139 -7.34 -18.06 17.18
C HIS A 139 -8.37 -17.47 16.22
N PRO A 140 -9.61 -18.01 16.17
CA PRO A 140 -10.65 -17.56 15.25
C PRO A 140 -11.02 -16.09 15.51
N VAL A 141 -10.75 -15.23 14.54
CA VAL A 141 -11.21 -13.83 14.48
C VAL A 141 -11.91 -13.60 13.14
N SER A 142 -12.86 -12.67 13.11
CA SER A 142 -13.59 -12.36 11.88
C SER A 142 -12.68 -11.63 10.89
N LEU A 143 -12.69 -12.06 9.63
CA LEU A 143 -11.95 -11.44 8.54
C LEU A 143 -12.90 -10.89 7.48
N TYR A 144 -12.71 -9.61 7.18
CA TYR A 144 -13.34 -8.90 6.08
C TYR A 144 -12.27 -8.33 5.16
N ALA A 145 -12.57 -8.16 3.88
CA ALA A 145 -11.68 -7.64 2.86
C ALA A 145 -12.47 -6.83 1.82
N ILE A 146 -11.88 -5.77 1.27
CA ILE A 146 -12.34 -5.14 0.03
C ILE A 146 -11.26 -5.30 -1.02
N PRO A 147 -11.58 -5.51 -2.30
CA PRO A 147 -10.56 -5.68 -3.33
C PRO A 147 -9.90 -4.36 -3.70
N GLY A 148 -8.59 -4.40 -3.94
CA GLY A 148 -7.83 -3.37 -4.63
C GLY A 148 -7.66 -3.66 -6.12
N ASN A 149 -6.95 -2.80 -6.84
CA ASN A 149 -6.79 -2.94 -8.29
C ASN A 149 -6.03 -4.22 -8.68
N HIS A 150 -5.16 -4.74 -7.82
CA HIS A 150 -4.44 -5.99 -8.08
C HIS A 150 -5.33 -7.23 -7.98
N ASP A 151 -6.36 -7.20 -7.13
CA ASP A 151 -7.30 -8.31 -6.96
C ASP A 151 -8.24 -8.46 -8.18
N TRP A 152 -8.39 -7.39 -8.97
CA TRP A 152 -9.28 -7.32 -10.12
C TRP A 152 -8.71 -7.91 -11.42
N PHE A 153 -7.43 -8.28 -11.47
CA PHE A 153 -6.79 -8.76 -12.72
C PHE A 153 -7.37 -10.07 -13.28
N ASP A 154 -8.01 -10.92 -12.47
CA ASP A 154 -8.74 -12.11 -12.92
C ASP A 154 -10.27 -11.91 -12.99
N GLY A 155 -10.70 -10.64 -12.96
CA GLY A 155 -12.10 -10.26 -12.84
C GLY A 155 -12.70 -10.65 -11.48
N LEU A 156 -11.96 -10.51 -10.38
CA LEU A 156 -12.43 -10.75 -9.00
C LEU A 156 -12.75 -12.22 -8.66
N THR A 157 -12.28 -13.19 -9.46
CA THR A 157 -12.61 -14.61 -9.23
C THR A 157 -11.95 -15.13 -7.96
N ALA A 158 -10.63 -14.97 -7.87
CA ALA A 158 -9.84 -15.52 -6.79
C ALA A 158 -10.17 -14.81 -5.46
N PHE A 159 -10.36 -13.48 -5.49
CA PHE A 159 -10.87 -12.71 -4.36
C PHE A 159 -12.20 -13.27 -3.85
N ALA A 160 -13.19 -13.42 -4.74
CA ALA A 160 -14.50 -13.91 -4.34
C ALA A 160 -14.40 -15.31 -3.73
N ARG A 161 -13.64 -16.22 -4.35
CA ARG A 161 -13.43 -17.57 -3.81
C ARG A 161 -12.80 -17.55 -2.42
N GLN A 162 -11.87 -16.63 -2.17
CA GLN A 162 -11.14 -16.55 -0.92
C GLN A 162 -11.98 -15.92 0.21
N PHE A 163 -12.62 -14.78 -0.05
CA PHE A 163 -13.22 -13.94 0.97
C PHE A 163 -14.75 -14.06 1.07
N THR A 164 -15.43 -14.53 0.02
CA THR A 164 -16.92 -14.55 -0.02
C THR A 164 -17.56 -15.91 0.25
N GLU A 165 -16.76 -16.96 0.46
CA GLU A 165 -17.24 -18.34 0.60
C GLU A 165 -17.35 -18.83 2.05
N GLY A 166 -16.97 -18.03 3.04
CA GLY A 166 -16.99 -18.45 4.44
C GLY A 166 -15.81 -19.36 4.84
N ARG A 167 -14.65 -19.15 4.21
CA ARG A 167 -13.43 -19.95 4.39
C ARG A 167 -12.67 -19.54 5.64
N SER A 168 -11.75 -20.40 6.06
CA SER A 168 -10.76 -20.09 7.10
C SER A 168 -9.37 -19.95 6.50
N VAL A 169 -8.62 -18.96 6.97
CA VAL A 169 -7.22 -18.70 6.69
C VAL A 169 -6.50 -18.80 8.04
N GLY A 170 -6.12 -20.01 8.42
CA GLY A 170 -5.76 -20.30 9.82
C GLY A 170 -6.86 -19.88 10.79
N GLY A 171 -6.52 -19.01 11.75
CA GLY A 171 -7.42 -18.39 12.71
C GLY A 171 -8.25 -17.24 12.15
N TYR A 172 -8.19 -16.91 10.86
CA TYR A 172 -9.06 -15.88 10.30
C TYR A 172 -10.26 -16.50 9.60
N ARG A 173 -11.48 -16.11 9.94
CA ARG A 173 -12.71 -16.63 9.32
C ARG A 173 -13.37 -15.57 8.45
N THR A 174 -13.47 -15.84 7.16
CA THR A 174 -14.18 -14.94 6.24
C THR A 174 -15.69 -15.07 6.44
N VAL A 175 -16.41 -13.96 6.42
CA VAL A 175 -17.86 -13.94 6.72
C VAL A 175 -18.68 -13.17 5.69
N GLN A 176 -18.05 -12.27 4.93
CA GLN A 176 -18.69 -11.55 3.83
C GLN A 176 -19.13 -12.49 2.70
N LYS A 177 -20.09 -12.06 1.90
CA LYS A 177 -20.61 -12.74 0.70
C LYS A 177 -20.46 -11.91 -0.58
N ARG A 178 -20.16 -10.63 -0.44
CA ARG A 178 -19.92 -9.63 -1.50
C ARG A 178 -18.52 -9.03 -1.34
N SER A 179 -18.09 -8.19 -2.29
CA SER A 179 -16.80 -7.49 -2.25
C SER A 179 -16.78 -6.22 -1.41
N TYR A 180 -17.93 -5.84 -0.87
CA TYR A 180 -18.15 -4.70 0.01
C TYR A 180 -19.01 -5.16 1.21
N PHE A 181 -18.93 -4.45 2.33
CA PHE A 181 -19.66 -4.82 3.55
C PHE A 181 -19.86 -3.64 4.50
N ALA A 182 -20.81 -3.81 5.42
CA ALA A 182 -21.06 -2.89 6.53
C ALA A 182 -21.02 -3.63 7.87
N LEU A 183 -20.32 -3.05 8.84
CA LEU A 183 -20.27 -3.50 10.23
C LEU A 183 -20.97 -2.47 11.11
N GLU A 184 -21.83 -2.95 12.00
CA GLU A 184 -22.33 -2.18 13.14
C GLU A 184 -21.37 -2.42 14.31
N LEU A 185 -20.83 -1.35 14.87
CA LEU A 185 -19.82 -1.37 15.92
C LEU A 185 -20.41 -0.82 17.24
N PRO A 186 -19.73 -1.01 18.38
CA PRO A 186 -20.19 -0.46 19.64
C PRO A 186 -20.33 1.06 19.60
N HIS A 187 -21.12 1.61 20.53
CA HIS A 187 -21.18 3.06 20.78
C HIS A 187 -21.57 3.89 19.56
N ARG A 188 -22.49 3.38 18.74
CA ARG A 188 -23.05 4.07 17.55
C ARG A 188 -22.03 4.35 16.45
N TRP A 189 -20.98 3.54 16.42
CA TRP A 189 -20.03 3.50 15.32
C TRP A 189 -20.42 2.45 14.29
N TRP A 190 -19.99 2.70 13.07
CA TRP A 190 -20.17 1.83 11.93
C TRP A 190 -18.86 1.77 11.15
N LEU A 191 -18.64 0.69 10.42
CA LEU A 191 -17.59 0.61 9.41
C LEU A 191 -18.22 0.23 8.08
N PHE A 192 -18.10 1.12 7.10
CA PHE A 192 -18.55 0.87 5.73
C PHE A 192 -17.33 0.68 4.85
N ALA A 193 -17.26 -0.42 4.10
CA ALA A 193 -16.13 -0.73 3.24
C ALA A 193 -16.61 -0.95 1.80
N VAL A 194 -16.21 -0.04 0.91
CA VAL A 194 -16.71 0.05 -0.47
C VAL A 194 -15.73 -0.58 -1.47
N ASP A 195 -16.26 -1.16 -2.54
CA ASP A 195 -15.50 -1.69 -3.66
C ASP A 195 -15.63 -0.74 -4.87
N ALA A 196 -14.54 0.00 -5.13
CA ALA A 196 -14.45 0.98 -6.21
C ALA A 196 -13.62 0.51 -7.43
N GLN A 197 -13.25 -0.79 -7.51
CA GLN A 197 -12.54 -1.40 -8.65
C GLN A 197 -11.33 -0.58 -9.17
N PHE A 198 -11.50 0.11 -10.31
CA PHE A 198 -10.52 0.93 -11.03
C PHE A 198 -11.09 2.34 -11.23
N ASP A 199 -11.67 2.95 -10.20
CA ASP A 199 -12.27 4.29 -10.32
C ASP A 199 -13.62 4.30 -11.10
N THR A 200 -14.28 3.14 -11.24
CA THR A 200 -15.62 3.04 -11.86
C THR A 200 -16.72 3.52 -10.89
N HIS A 201 -17.92 3.83 -11.42
CA HIS A 201 -19.08 4.15 -10.58
C HIS A 201 -19.36 3.00 -9.59
N LEU A 202 -19.80 3.34 -8.38
CA LEU A 202 -20.38 2.34 -7.48
C LEU A 202 -21.63 1.79 -8.16
N ASP A 203 -21.70 0.47 -8.29
CA ASP A 203 -22.85 -0.18 -8.91
C ASP A 203 -24.11 0.05 -8.05
N GLN A 204 -25.27 0.02 -8.71
CA GLN A 204 -26.55 0.29 -8.06
C GLN A 204 -26.83 -0.66 -6.88
N THR A 205 -26.44 -1.94 -7.00
CA THR A 205 -26.66 -2.96 -5.97
C THR A 205 -25.84 -2.67 -4.71
N GLN A 206 -24.63 -2.13 -4.87
CA GLN A 206 -23.80 -1.67 -3.78
C GLN A 206 -24.38 -0.44 -3.09
N ILE A 207 -24.83 0.57 -3.86
CA ILE A 207 -25.47 1.76 -3.30
C ILE A 207 -26.73 1.37 -2.50
N GLU A 208 -27.57 0.49 -3.04
CA GLU A 208 -28.78 0.01 -2.36
C GLU A 208 -28.47 -0.76 -1.07
N TYR A 209 -27.43 -1.60 -1.07
CA TYR A 209 -26.97 -2.29 0.14
C TYR A 209 -26.61 -1.30 1.25
N PHE A 210 -25.82 -0.27 0.93
CA PHE A 210 -25.41 0.72 1.93
C PHE A 210 -26.56 1.64 2.34
N ARG A 211 -27.48 1.99 1.43
CA ARG A 211 -28.71 2.71 1.78
C ARG A 211 -29.56 1.90 2.77
N HIS A 212 -29.69 0.60 2.57
CA HIS A 212 -30.41 -0.29 3.48
C HIS A 212 -29.67 -0.43 4.83
N ALA A 213 -28.34 -0.55 4.83
CA ALA A 213 -27.55 -0.51 6.06
C ALA A 213 -27.76 0.81 6.83
N ALA A 214 -27.76 1.94 6.10
CA ALA A 214 -27.93 3.27 6.66
C ALA A 214 -29.35 3.55 7.18
N GLU A 215 -30.37 2.76 6.81
CA GLU A 215 -31.71 2.86 7.43
C GLU A 215 -31.71 2.56 8.93
N ARG A 216 -30.70 1.81 9.41
CA ARG A 216 -30.50 1.49 10.82
C ARG A 216 -29.74 2.58 11.59
N MET A 217 -29.16 3.56 10.88
CA MET A 217 -28.41 4.65 11.48
C MET A 217 -29.32 5.67 12.14
N ARG A 218 -28.83 6.28 13.20
CA ARG A 218 -29.47 7.40 13.90
C ARG A 218 -28.66 8.68 13.72
N GLU A 219 -29.32 9.83 13.87
CA GLU A 219 -28.64 11.14 13.79
C GLU A 219 -27.49 11.21 14.81
N GLY A 220 -26.30 11.54 14.33
CA GLY A 220 -25.07 11.56 15.13
C GLY A 220 -24.29 10.25 15.16
N ASP A 221 -24.76 9.17 14.53
CA ASP A 221 -23.95 7.97 14.29
C ASP A 221 -22.69 8.33 13.48
N GLN A 222 -21.64 7.52 13.62
CA GLN A 222 -20.35 7.77 13.00
C GLN A 222 -19.86 6.59 12.19
N VAL A 223 -19.20 6.87 11.07
CA VAL A 223 -18.76 5.85 10.11
C VAL A 223 -17.26 5.95 9.88
N ILE A 224 -16.57 4.84 10.08
CA ILE A 224 -15.25 4.59 9.52
C ILE A 224 -15.46 4.13 8.08
N LEU A 225 -15.02 4.91 7.11
CA LEU A 225 -15.16 4.59 5.69
C LEU A 225 -13.87 3.97 5.15
N CYS A 226 -13.92 2.70 4.75
CA CYS A 226 -12.81 2.03 4.07
C CYS A 226 -13.00 2.14 2.55
N VAL A 227 -11.98 2.65 1.86
CA VAL A 227 -11.97 2.80 0.39
C VAL A 227 -10.69 2.16 -0.16
N PRO A 228 -10.68 1.65 -1.41
CA PRO A 228 -9.55 0.89 -1.92
C PRO A 228 -8.33 1.75 -2.30
N GLN A 229 -8.51 3.05 -2.56
CA GLN A 229 -7.42 3.95 -2.93
C GLN A 229 -7.60 5.37 -2.36
N PRO A 230 -6.50 6.12 -2.08
CA PRO A 230 -6.51 7.47 -1.53
C PRO A 230 -6.83 8.52 -2.60
N SER A 231 -8.08 8.52 -3.09
CA SER A 231 -8.43 9.36 -4.23
C SER A 231 -8.31 10.87 -3.99
N TRP A 232 -8.26 11.28 -2.73
CA TRP A 232 -7.96 12.65 -2.29
C TRP A 232 -6.56 13.14 -2.68
N LEU A 233 -5.60 12.26 -2.99
CA LEU A 233 -4.26 12.65 -3.41
C LEU A 233 -4.20 13.21 -4.84
N TRP A 234 -5.26 13.02 -5.64
CA TRP A 234 -5.29 13.39 -7.06
C TRP A 234 -6.28 14.51 -7.39
N THR A 235 -6.93 15.12 -6.40
CA THR A 235 -7.92 16.19 -6.62
C THR A 235 -7.32 17.44 -7.25
N GLU A 236 -6.01 17.64 -7.14
CA GLU A 236 -5.31 18.72 -7.85
C GLU A 236 -5.24 18.49 -9.36
N ASP A 237 -4.91 17.26 -9.77
CA ASP A 237 -4.73 16.87 -11.18
C ASP A 237 -6.05 16.51 -11.87
N ASP A 238 -6.95 15.83 -11.15
CA ASP A 238 -8.32 15.53 -11.56
C ASP A 238 -9.29 15.84 -10.41
N PRO A 239 -9.99 16.98 -10.45
CA PRO A 239 -10.97 17.35 -9.43
C PRO A 239 -12.03 16.29 -9.16
N ARG A 240 -12.31 15.41 -10.15
CA ARG A 240 -13.35 14.38 -10.06
C ARG A 240 -12.92 13.13 -9.28
N SER A 241 -11.63 12.98 -8.98
CA SER A 241 -11.06 11.77 -8.35
C SER A 241 -11.74 11.41 -7.01
N PHE A 242 -12.19 12.41 -6.25
CA PHE A 242 -12.87 12.21 -4.97
C PHE A 242 -14.41 12.27 -5.04
N ASP A 243 -14.99 12.67 -6.18
CA ASP A 243 -16.44 12.92 -6.32
C ASP A 243 -17.29 11.73 -5.89
N ARG A 244 -16.89 10.50 -6.24
CA ARG A 244 -17.64 9.29 -5.87
C ARG A 244 -17.68 9.06 -4.36
N ILE A 245 -16.55 9.28 -3.68
CA ILE A 245 -16.46 9.11 -2.23
C ILE A 245 -17.25 10.23 -1.55
N ASP A 246 -17.14 11.47 -2.03
CA ASP A 246 -17.94 12.59 -1.50
C ASP A 246 -19.45 12.35 -1.69
N HIS A 247 -19.86 11.90 -2.87
CA HIS A 247 -21.25 11.54 -3.17
C HIS A 247 -21.75 10.44 -2.24
N PHE A 248 -20.97 9.37 -2.03
CA PHE A 248 -21.33 8.31 -1.09
C PHE A 248 -21.49 8.84 0.35
N ILE A 249 -20.55 9.66 0.81
CA ILE A 249 -20.61 10.29 2.14
C ILE A 249 -21.86 11.16 2.26
N ARG A 250 -22.18 11.97 1.25
CA ARG A 250 -23.30 12.91 1.27
C ARG A 250 -24.65 12.19 1.19
N ASP A 251 -24.82 11.33 0.20
CA ASP A 251 -26.12 10.80 -0.21
C ASP A 251 -26.51 9.52 0.54
N VAL A 252 -25.56 8.84 1.18
CA VAL A 252 -25.83 7.62 1.98
C VAL A 252 -25.69 7.90 3.48
N VAL A 253 -24.57 8.49 3.90
CA VAL A 253 -24.27 8.65 5.34
C VAL A 253 -24.86 9.96 5.89
N ALA A 254 -24.50 11.10 5.31
CA ALA A 254 -24.95 12.41 5.80
C ALA A 254 -26.46 12.62 5.62
N ALA A 255 -27.06 11.98 4.62
CA ALA A 255 -28.51 11.92 4.42
C ALA A 255 -29.28 11.33 5.63
N ARG A 256 -28.60 10.58 6.51
CA ARG A 256 -29.16 10.03 7.77
C ARG A 256 -28.75 10.83 9.01
N GLY A 257 -28.11 11.99 8.85
CA GLY A 257 -27.55 12.77 9.94
C GLY A 257 -26.31 12.15 10.59
N ALA A 258 -25.75 11.10 10.00
CA ALA A 258 -24.50 10.47 10.42
C ALA A 258 -23.29 11.21 9.86
N ARG A 259 -22.09 10.94 10.40
CA ARG A 259 -20.83 11.61 10.01
C ARG A 259 -19.76 10.61 9.65
N VAL A 260 -18.80 11.03 8.83
CA VAL A 260 -17.61 10.25 8.47
C VAL A 260 -16.37 10.95 9.01
N PRO A 261 -15.99 10.71 10.29
CA PRO A 261 -14.80 11.29 10.89
C PRO A 261 -13.50 10.61 10.45
N LEU A 262 -13.55 9.38 9.92
CA LEU A 262 -12.36 8.63 9.52
C LEU A 262 -12.59 7.98 8.16
N VAL A 263 -11.70 8.26 7.21
CA VAL A 263 -11.59 7.56 5.93
C VAL A 263 -10.23 6.85 5.89
N ILE A 264 -10.23 5.53 5.70
CA ILE A 264 -9.02 4.69 5.67
C ILE A 264 -8.87 3.98 4.32
N THR A 265 -7.62 3.81 3.87
CA THR A 265 -7.31 3.18 2.57
C THR A 265 -5.92 2.54 2.52
N GLY A 266 -5.67 1.76 1.47
CA GLY A 266 -4.37 1.22 1.05
C GLY A 266 -3.84 1.90 -0.24
N ASP A 267 -3.45 1.09 -1.23
CA ASP A 267 -2.91 1.42 -2.57
C ASP A 267 -1.53 2.07 -2.56
N ARG A 268 -1.34 3.09 -1.72
CA ARG A 268 0.00 3.66 -1.52
C ARG A 268 0.67 2.94 -0.38
N HIS A 269 1.81 2.32 -0.70
CA HIS A 269 2.51 1.42 0.19
C HIS A 269 3.33 2.14 1.28
N HIS A 270 2.74 3.14 1.91
CA HIS A 270 3.28 3.94 3.00
C HIS A 270 2.16 4.25 4.00
N TYR A 271 2.52 4.96 5.07
CA TYR A 271 1.53 5.60 5.94
C TYR A 271 1.48 7.11 5.67
N ALA A 272 0.26 7.65 5.60
CA ALA A 272 0.02 9.09 5.55
C ALA A 272 -1.27 9.43 6.30
N HIS A 273 -1.24 10.48 7.12
CA HIS A 273 -2.36 10.96 7.90
C HIS A 273 -2.58 12.44 7.62
N TYR A 274 -3.74 12.74 7.07
CA TYR A 274 -4.20 14.10 6.78
C TYR A 274 -5.35 14.48 7.71
N GLU A 275 -5.25 15.65 8.32
CA GLU A 275 -6.27 16.21 9.21
C GLU A 275 -6.99 17.38 8.54
N GLU A 276 -8.32 17.38 8.63
CA GLU A 276 -9.14 18.50 8.13
C GLU A 276 -8.86 19.78 8.94
N VAL A 277 -8.53 20.88 8.27
CA VAL A 277 -8.11 22.14 8.92
C VAL A 277 -9.23 22.77 9.76
N ASP A 278 -10.45 22.84 9.21
CA ASP A 278 -11.61 23.48 9.85
C ASP A 278 -12.66 22.45 10.31
N GLY A 279 -12.25 21.21 10.54
CA GLY A 279 -13.16 20.12 10.86
C GLY A 279 -12.54 19.03 11.74
N SER A 280 -13.02 17.81 11.57
CA SER A 280 -12.63 16.67 12.42
C SER A 280 -12.50 15.38 11.64
N ARG A 281 -12.39 15.48 10.30
CA ARG A 281 -12.19 14.32 9.45
C ARG A 281 -10.71 14.03 9.29
N HIS A 282 -10.38 12.76 9.44
CA HIS A 282 -9.06 12.20 9.21
C HIS A 282 -9.09 11.38 7.92
N LEU A 283 -8.13 11.63 7.02
CA LEU A 283 -7.88 10.80 5.84
C LEU A 283 -6.56 10.06 6.06
N VAL A 284 -6.63 8.73 6.09
CA VAL A 284 -5.50 7.89 6.48
C VAL A 284 -5.22 6.87 5.38
N THR A 285 -4.00 6.90 4.85
CA THR A 285 -3.45 5.87 3.99
C THR A 285 -2.57 4.95 4.83
N ALA A 286 -2.81 3.64 4.77
CA ALA A 286 -2.12 2.63 5.56
C ALA A 286 -1.79 1.37 4.73
N GLY A 287 -1.16 1.57 3.56
CA GLY A 287 -0.78 0.49 2.64
C GLY A 287 0.54 -0.22 2.95
N GLY A 288 0.98 -0.18 4.20
CA GLY A 288 2.28 -0.75 4.59
C GLY A 288 2.28 -2.26 4.84
N GLY A 289 1.29 -3.03 4.37
CA GLY A 289 1.06 -4.40 4.83
C GLY A 289 2.04 -5.46 4.32
N GLY A 290 2.61 -5.28 3.13
CA GLY A 290 3.53 -6.26 2.55
C GLY A 290 4.25 -5.80 1.28
N ALA A 291 3.63 -4.92 0.50
CA ALA A 291 4.15 -4.40 -0.75
C ALA A 291 5.44 -3.58 -0.61
N TYR A 292 6.16 -3.39 -1.72
CA TYR A 292 7.33 -2.53 -1.73
C TYR A 292 6.95 -1.10 -1.33
N LEU A 293 7.78 -0.40 -0.57
CA LEU A 293 7.49 0.96 -0.08
C LEU A 293 7.11 1.94 -1.20
N SER A 294 6.09 2.76 -1.02
CA SER A 294 5.82 3.94 -1.85
C SER A 294 6.50 5.19 -1.30
N PRO A 295 6.84 6.18 -2.14
CA PRO A 295 7.47 7.41 -1.68
C PRO A 295 6.52 8.25 -0.82
N THR A 296 7.03 8.83 0.27
CA THR A 296 6.32 9.82 1.09
C THR A 296 6.78 11.24 0.80
N HIS A 297 7.97 11.42 0.23
CA HIS A 297 8.52 12.74 -0.11
C HIS A 297 7.83 13.43 -1.30
N THR A 298 6.95 12.71 -1.99
CA THR A 298 6.05 13.24 -3.03
C THR A 298 4.68 13.61 -2.48
N LEU A 299 4.38 13.31 -1.21
CA LEU A 299 3.10 13.66 -0.60
C LEU A 299 2.97 15.18 -0.46
N PRO A 300 1.83 15.77 -0.87
CA PRO A 300 1.58 17.18 -0.69
C PRO A 300 1.43 17.50 0.81
N GLU A 301 1.90 18.67 1.25
CA GLU A 301 1.72 19.12 2.64
C GLU A 301 0.28 19.52 2.94
N MET A 302 -0.44 20.01 1.92
CA MET A 302 -1.85 20.35 2.00
C MET A 302 -2.55 19.85 0.74
N LEU A 303 -3.81 19.45 0.88
CA LEU A 303 -4.67 19.07 -0.24
C LEU A 303 -6.11 19.49 0.03
N THR A 304 -6.91 19.59 -1.02
CA THR A 304 -8.34 19.93 -0.94
C THR A 304 -9.17 18.76 -1.46
N ALA A 305 -10.09 18.22 -0.65
CA ALA A 305 -10.92 17.06 -1.02
C ALA A 305 -12.34 17.08 -0.36
N PRO A 306 -13.44 17.09 -1.13
CA PRO A 306 -13.51 17.16 -2.59
C PRO A 306 -12.98 18.50 -3.15
N ARG A 307 -12.79 18.56 -4.46
CA ARG A 307 -12.55 19.80 -5.21
C ARG A 307 -13.69 20.01 -6.19
N LYS A 308 -14.12 21.25 -6.42
CA LYS A 308 -15.22 21.52 -7.36
C LYS A 308 -14.89 21.00 -8.75
N SER A 309 -15.82 20.26 -9.32
CA SER A 309 -15.70 19.66 -10.64
C SER A 309 -16.87 20.09 -11.53
N VAL A 310 -16.81 19.78 -12.84
CA VAL A 310 -17.95 20.05 -13.73
C VAL A 310 -19.20 19.25 -13.31
N PRO A 311 -19.10 17.95 -12.96
CA PRO A 311 -20.22 17.20 -12.40
C PRO A 311 -20.71 17.71 -11.03
N GLU A 312 -19.80 18.22 -10.18
CA GLU A 312 -20.10 18.63 -8.81
C GLU A 312 -19.65 20.09 -8.56
N PRO A 313 -20.34 21.09 -9.14
CA PRO A 313 -19.93 22.50 -9.03
C PRO A 313 -20.12 23.08 -7.62
N ASP A 314 -21.02 22.47 -6.84
CA ASP A 314 -21.40 22.88 -5.49
C ASP A 314 -20.73 22.03 -4.40
N ALA A 315 -19.75 21.20 -4.75
CA ALA A 315 -18.99 20.38 -3.80
C ALA A 315 -18.42 21.28 -2.68
N ARG A 316 -18.61 20.84 -1.43
CA ARG A 316 -18.05 21.52 -0.26
C ARG A 316 -16.58 21.16 -0.13
N GLU A 317 -15.73 22.02 -0.68
CA GLU A 317 -14.29 21.90 -0.55
C GLU A 317 -13.85 21.93 0.92
N ARG A 318 -12.89 21.08 1.24
CA ARG A 318 -12.30 20.94 2.58
C ARG A 318 -10.80 20.81 2.42
N ASP A 319 -10.07 21.62 3.18
CA ASP A 319 -8.62 21.57 3.20
C ASP A 319 -8.13 20.62 4.28
N TYR A 320 -7.09 19.87 3.95
CA TYR A 320 -6.43 18.96 4.86
C TYR A 320 -4.93 19.23 4.88
N VAL A 321 -4.33 19.09 6.05
CA VAL A 321 -2.88 19.20 6.26
C VAL A 321 -2.29 17.82 6.56
N LEU A 322 -1.13 17.52 6.01
CA LEU A 322 -0.38 16.30 6.32
C LEU A 322 0.13 16.38 7.76
N ALA A 323 -0.54 15.70 8.68
CA ALA A 323 -0.15 15.62 10.09
C ALA A 323 1.03 14.67 10.29
N LYS A 324 1.01 13.53 9.58
CA LYS A 324 2.07 12.52 9.70
C LYS A 324 2.28 11.69 8.46
N GLU A 325 3.53 11.37 8.17
CA GLU A 325 3.94 10.39 7.18
C GLU A 325 4.90 9.34 7.78
N TYR A 326 4.87 8.11 7.24
CA TYR A 326 5.88 7.10 7.54
C TYR A 326 6.22 6.23 6.32
N PRO A 327 7.51 6.15 5.95
CA PRO A 327 8.68 6.80 6.55
C PRO A 327 8.67 8.33 6.36
N SER A 328 9.47 9.06 7.16
CA SER A 328 9.64 10.51 6.97
C SER A 328 10.06 10.84 5.53
N LYS A 329 9.67 12.01 5.00
CA LYS A 329 10.05 12.45 3.64
C LYS A 329 11.57 12.37 3.39
N ALA A 330 12.39 12.80 4.34
CA ALA A 330 13.86 12.73 4.23
C ALA A 330 14.37 11.28 4.06
N LYS A 331 13.89 10.35 4.88
CA LYS A 331 14.23 8.93 4.78
C LYS A 331 13.74 8.31 3.46
N SER A 332 12.54 8.67 3.02
CA SER A 332 12.00 8.25 1.72
C SER A 332 12.89 8.72 0.56
N MET A 333 13.31 9.99 0.57
CA MET A 333 14.25 10.52 -0.42
C MET A 333 15.60 9.80 -0.37
N GLY A 334 16.09 9.46 0.83
CA GLY A 334 17.32 8.68 1.00
C GLY A 334 17.27 7.31 0.32
N TYR A 335 16.10 6.67 0.26
CA TYR A 335 15.97 5.39 -0.45
C TYR A 335 16.17 5.53 -1.96
N ALA A 336 15.72 6.63 -2.59
CA ALA A 336 15.73 6.82 -4.05
C ALA A 336 17.09 6.52 -4.70
N PHE A 337 18.19 6.94 -4.08
CA PHE A 337 19.55 6.70 -4.58
C PHE A 337 19.98 5.23 -4.53
N GLY A 338 19.30 4.39 -3.76
CA GLY A 338 19.50 2.95 -3.74
C GLY A 338 19.24 2.28 -5.08
N ILE A 339 18.54 2.94 -6.03
CA ILE A 339 18.24 2.38 -7.35
C ILE A 339 19.48 1.96 -8.13
N PHE A 340 20.60 2.69 -8.03
CA PHE A 340 21.83 2.40 -8.78
C PHE A 340 22.45 1.04 -8.42
N ALA A 341 22.31 0.63 -7.16
CA ALA A 341 22.76 -0.69 -6.71
C ALA A 341 21.66 -1.75 -6.84
N ARG A 342 20.43 -1.41 -6.45
CA ARG A 342 19.34 -2.38 -6.34
C ARG A 342 18.76 -2.79 -7.68
N LEU A 343 18.57 -1.87 -8.62
CA LEU A 343 17.98 -2.17 -9.92
C LEU A 343 18.77 -3.25 -10.66
N PRO A 344 20.09 -3.12 -10.91
CA PRO A 344 20.84 -4.15 -11.63
C PRO A 344 20.96 -5.47 -10.84
N TRP A 345 21.02 -5.41 -9.51
CA TRP A 345 21.15 -6.61 -8.68
C TRP A 345 19.87 -7.44 -8.61
N LEU A 346 18.73 -6.76 -8.41
CA LEU A 346 17.42 -7.39 -8.24
C LEU A 346 16.76 -7.74 -9.58
N ASN A 347 17.02 -6.96 -10.62
CA ASN A 347 16.38 -7.09 -11.94
C ASN A 347 17.42 -7.40 -13.03
N LYS A 348 18.13 -8.53 -12.90
CA LYS A 348 19.13 -8.98 -13.89
C LYS A 348 18.59 -9.08 -15.31
N GLY A 349 17.32 -9.47 -15.46
CA GLY A 349 16.63 -9.48 -16.75
C GLY A 349 16.48 -8.09 -17.37
N PHE A 350 16.31 -7.05 -16.54
CA PHE A 350 16.28 -5.67 -17.00
C PHE A 350 17.66 -5.23 -17.52
N VAL A 351 18.75 -5.62 -16.85
CA VAL A 351 20.12 -5.38 -17.34
C VAL A 351 20.34 -6.05 -18.70
N ALA A 352 19.88 -7.29 -18.86
CA ALA A 352 19.96 -8.00 -20.14
C ALA A 352 19.12 -7.31 -21.24
N LEU A 353 17.92 -6.84 -20.91
CA LEU A 353 17.09 -6.06 -21.84
C LEU A 353 17.82 -4.79 -22.28
N MET A 354 18.36 -4.02 -21.33
CA MET A 354 19.12 -2.81 -21.63
C MET A 354 20.38 -3.10 -22.46
N ALA A 355 21.01 -4.24 -22.24
CA ALA A 355 22.16 -4.67 -23.03
C ALA A 355 21.78 -4.91 -24.49
N VAL A 356 20.67 -5.63 -24.74
CA VAL A 356 20.17 -5.92 -26.08
C VAL A 356 19.72 -4.63 -26.78
N VAL A 357 18.93 -3.79 -26.12
CA VAL A 357 18.48 -2.49 -26.66
C VAL A 357 19.68 -1.60 -26.98
N GLY A 358 20.63 -1.49 -26.05
CA GLY A 358 21.85 -0.71 -26.22
C GLY A 358 22.72 -1.21 -27.37
N LEU A 359 22.88 -2.53 -27.52
CA LEU A 359 23.62 -3.13 -28.62
C LEU A 359 22.94 -2.87 -29.97
N ILE A 360 21.64 -3.13 -30.09
CA ILE A 360 20.87 -2.89 -31.32
C ILE A 360 21.01 -1.41 -31.73
N ALA A 361 20.80 -0.49 -30.80
CA ALA A 361 20.93 0.94 -31.08
C ALA A 361 22.35 1.34 -31.49
N THR A 362 23.36 0.77 -30.83
CA THR A 362 24.77 1.01 -31.19
C THR A 362 25.07 0.53 -32.61
N VAL A 363 24.65 -0.70 -32.97
CA VAL A 363 24.86 -1.28 -34.30
C VAL A 363 24.08 -0.50 -35.37
N SER A 364 22.83 -0.13 -35.10
CA SER A 364 22.02 0.70 -36.01
C SER A 364 22.68 2.05 -36.31
N ILE A 365 23.38 2.65 -35.35
CA ILE A 365 24.16 3.88 -35.56
C ILE A 365 25.39 3.64 -36.44
N LEU A 366 26.06 2.49 -36.27
CA LEU A 366 27.22 2.12 -37.09
C LEU A 366 26.85 1.80 -38.54
N GLU A 367 25.66 1.23 -38.75
CA GLU A 367 25.19 0.78 -40.07
C GLU A 367 24.91 1.95 -41.03
N GLY A 368 24.34 3.06 -40.55
CA GLY A 368 24.14 4.24 -41.38
C GLY A 368 23.09 5.24 -40.88
N THR A 369 22.91 6.32 -41.64
CA THR A 369 22.03 7.44 -41.26
C THR A 369 20.56 7.04 -41.16
N GLY A 370 20.07 6.16 -42.04
CA GLY A 370 18.66 5.73 -42.04
C GLY A 370 18.29 4.94 -40.78
N THR A 371 19.11 3.95 -40.43
CA THR A 371 18.94 3.13 -39.21
C THR A 371 19.16 3.94 -37.94
N PHE A 372 20.08 4.93 -37.97
CA PHE A 372 20.24 5.89 -36.87
C PHE A 372 18.96 6.70 -36.60
N VAL A 373 18.33 7.26 -37.64
CA VAL A 373 17.08 8.02 -37.50
C VAL A 373 15.97 7.12 -36.96
N ALA A 374 15.84 5.90 -37.48
CA ALA A 374 14.85 4.94 -37.03
C ALA A 374 15.01 4.58 -35.55
N VAL A 375 16.23 4.23 -35.10
CA VAL A 375 16.44 3.88 -33.69
C VAL A 375 16.30 5.08 -32.77
N THR A 376 16.64 6.28 -33.23
CA THR A 376 16.41 7.53 -32.49
C THR A 376 14.91 7.73 -32.25
N ALA A 377 14.07 7.57 -33.27
CA ALA A 377 12.62 7.68 -33.13
C ALA A 377 12.06 6.64 -32.15
N VAL A 378 12.54 5.40 -32.21
CA VAL A 378 12.13 4.33 -31.29
C VAL A 378 12.52 4.64 -29.84
N LEU A 379 13.76 5.07 -29.59
CA LEU A 379 14.23 5.37 -28.23
C LEU A 379 13.54 6.61 -27.64
N LEU A 380 13.25 7.63 -28.46
CA LEU A 380 12.45 8.79 -28.04
C LEU A 380 11.02 8.37 -27.70
N GLY A 381 10.38 7.60 -28.58
CA GLY A 381 9.03 7.07 -28.35
C GLY A 381 8.96 6.20 -27.10
N ALA A 382 9.96 5.34 -26.88
CA ALA A 382 10.07 4.50 -25.68
C ALA A 382 10.26 5.35 -24.42
N GLY A 383 11.12 6.36 -24.45
CA GLY A 383 11.34 7.29 -23.33
C GLY A 383 10.07 8.04 -22.94
N VAL A 384 9.37 8.64 -23.92
CA VAL A 384 8.06 9.28 -23.71
C VAL A 384 7.00 8.28 -23.26
N GLY A 385 7.03 7.07 -23.80
CA GLY A 385 6.17 5.97 -23.40
C GLY A 385 6.32 5.62 -21.92
N PHE A 386 7.56 5.49 -21.46
CA PHE A 386 7.94 5.15 -20.09
C PHE A 386 7.62 6.26 -19.08
N ALA A 387 7.65 7.53 -19.51
CA ALA A 387 7.21 8.68 -18.73
C ALA A 387 5.66 8.76 -18.64
N HIS A 388 5.04 7.79 -17.99
CA HIS A 388 3.59 7.72 -17.82
C HIS A 388 3.18 8.17 -16.40
N PRO A 389 2.08 8.95 -16.25
CA PRO A 389 1.54 9.27 -14.93
C PRO A 389 0.94 8.01 -14.28
N GLY A 390 1.01 7.90 -12.96
CA GLY A 390 0.37 6.79 -12.24
C GLY A 390 -1.17 6.84 -12.32
N GLN A 391 -1.74 8.05 -12.28
CA GLN A 391 -3.17 8.36 -12.44
C GLN A 391 -3.31 9.71 -13.15
N GLY A 392 -4.42 9.94 -13.84
CA GLY A 392 -4.68 11.20 -14.56
C GLY A 392 -4.02 11.28 -15.95
N SER A 393 -3.79 12.51 -16.43
CA SER A 393 -3.32 12.78 -17.80
C SER A 393 -1.84 13.18 -17.87
N ARG A 394 -1.19 12.89 -19.00
CA ARG A 394 0.20 13.32 -19.23
C ARG A 394 0.29 14.84 -19.31
N THR A 395 1.11 15.42 -18.44
CA THR A 395 1.49 16.84 -18.49
C THR A 395 2.74 17.06 -19.37
N SER A 396 3.06 18.32 -19.67
CA SER A 396 4.28 18.70 -20.42
C SER A 396 5.58 18.16 -19.79
N ARG A 397 5.61 18.03 -18.46
CA ARG A 397 6.76 17.46 -17.72
C ARG A 397 7.04 16.01 -18.14
N HIS A 398 5.99 15.21 -18.36
CA HIS A 398 6.13 13.81 -18.77
C HIS A 398 6.78 13.70 -20.15
N TYR A 399 6.28 14.46 -21.13
CA TYR A 399 6.84 14.48 -22.49
C TYR A 399 8.29 14.98 -22.49
N MET A 400 8.59 16.04 -21.74
CA MET A 400 9.93 16.60 -21.64
C MET A 400 10.91 15.60 -21.01
N LEU A 401 10.57 15.04 -19.85
CA LEU A 401 11.45 14.11 -19.14
C LEU A 401 11.66 12.81 -19.92
N GLY A 402 10.60 12.24 -20.49
CA GLY A 402 10.68 11.06 -21.33
C GLY A 402 11.48 11.30 -22.61
N GLY A 403 11.29 12.46 -23.26
CA GLY A 403 12.07 12.87 -24.42
C GLY A 403 13.56 13.05 -24.10
N LEU A 404 13.88 13.73 -23.00
CA LEU A 404 15.27 13.88 -22.52
C LEU A 404 15.90 12.53 -22.18
N HIS A 405 15.14 11.61 -21.58
CA HIS A 405 15.62 10.26 -21.33
C HIS A 405 15.93 9.51 -22.63
N GLY A 406 15.00 9.55 -23.60
CA GLY A 406 15.21 8.95 -24.92
C GLY A 406 16.44 9.52 -25.63
N LEU A 407 16.62 10.85 -25.61
CA LEU A 407 17.82 11.51 -26.13
C LEU A 407 19.09 11.05 -25.42
N ALA A 408 19.05 10.90 -24.10
CA ALA A 408 20.20 10.41 -23.33
C ALA A 408 20.56 8.96 -23.70
N GLN A 409 19.57 8.10 -23.96
CA GLN A 409 19.80 6.74 -24.45
C GLN A 409 20.44 6.75 -25.85
N VAL A 410 19.96 7.61 -26.75
CA VAL A 410 20.56 7.81 -28.09
C VAL A 410 22.01 8.27 -27.98
N ALA A 411 22.28 9.25 -27.12
CA ALA A 411 23.64 9.76 -26.87
C ALA A 411 24.55 8.67 -26.30
N LEU A 412 24.04 7.83 -25.39
CA LEU A 412 24.78 6.70 -24.82
C LEU A 412 25.13 5.67 -25.91
N SER A 413 24.17 5.28 -26.76
CA SER A 413 24.41 4.35 -27.87
C SER A 413 25.35 4.93 -28.92
N TRP A 414 25.27 6.24 -29.19
CA TRP A 414 26.22 6.93 -30.07
C TRP A 414 27.63 6.92 -29.50
N GLY A 415 27.80 7.19 -28.20
CA GLY A 415 29.08 7.07 -27.52
C GLY A 415 29.65 5.65 -27.59
N GLY A 416 28.80 4.63 -27.42
CA GLY A 416 29.16 3.23 -27.65
C GLY A 416 29.63 2.95 -29.08
N ALA A 417 28.97 3.55 -30.07
CA ALA A 417 29.37 3.41 -31.48
C ALA A 417 30.75 4.06 -31.73
N GLN A 418 31.03 5.23 -31.14
CA GLN A 418 32.35 5.84 -31.22
C GLN A 418 33.43 4.98 -30.54
N LEU A 419 33.12 4.40 -29.38
CA LEU A 419 34.04 3.49 -28.68
C LEU A 419 34.38 2.27 -29.53
N ILE A 420 33.39 1.65 -30.19
CA ILE A 420 33.62 0.49 -31.07
C ILE A 420 34.51 0.86 -32.26
N LYS A 421 34.35 2.06 -32.83
CA LYS A 421 35.19 2.56 -33.93
C LYS A 421 36.66 2.78 -33.55
N MET A 422 37.00 2.81 -32.26
CA MET A 422 38.38 2.92 -31.80
C MET A 422 39.15 1.59 -31.87
N PHE A 423 38.46 0.48 -32.12
CA PHE A 423 39.10 -0.83 -32.27
C PHE A 423 39.36 -1.14 -33.74
N ASP A 424 40.59 -1.55 -34.07
CA ASP A 424 40.98 -1.90 -35.43
C ASP A 424 40.32 -3.23 -35.90
N ASP A 425 40.22 -4.21 -35.01
CA ASP A 425 39.65 -5.54 -35.28
C ASP A 425 38.28 -5.72 -34.60
N VAL A 426 37.24 -5.08 -35.16
CA VAL A 426 35.87 -5.27 -34.68
C VAL A 426 35.36 -6.66 -35.07
N SER A 427 35.13 -7.51 -34.07
CA SER A 427 34.63 -8.88 -34.24
C SER A 427 33.43 -9.15 -33.34
N LEU A 428 32.85 -10.35 -33.46
CA LEU A 428 31.79 -10.80 -32.54
C LEU A 428 32.22 -10.67 -31.06
N TRP A 429 33.49 -10.91 -30.74
CA TRP A 429 34.02 -10.79 -29.37
C TRP A 429 34.00 -9.36 -28.85
N THR A 430 34.20 -8.37 -29.72
CA THR A 430 34.06 -6.94 -29.37
C THR A 430 32.65 -6.64 -28.88
N TYR A 431 31.63 -7.13 -29.60
CA TYR A 431 30.23 -6.94 -29.21
C TYR A 431 29.86 -7.74 -27.96
N LEU A 432 30.38 -8.95 -27.80
CA LEU A 432 30.17 -9.76 -26.59
C LEU A 432 30.78 -9.09 -25.34
N ALA A 433 31.95 -8.46 -25.47
CA ALA A 433 32.58 -7.70 -24.38
C ALA A 433 31.85 -6.37 -24.08
N TYR A 434 31.30 -5.71 -25.11
CA TYR A 434 30.55 -4.47 -24.98
C TYR A 434 29.17 -4.68 -24.32
N LEU A 435 28.50 -5.79 -24.61
CA LEU A 435 27.15 -6.09 -24.15
C LEU A 435 26.92 -5.90 -22.63
N PRO A 436 27.73 -6.47 -21.70
CA PRO A 436 27.53 -6.25 -20.27
C PRO A 436 27.73 -4.80 -19.85
N VAL A 437 28.64 -4.06 -20.49
CA VAL A 437 28.88 -2.64 -20.22
C VAL A 437 27.67 -1.81 -20.65
N ALA A 438 27.18 -2.03 -21.88
CA ALA A 438 25.99 -1.38 -22.40
C ALA A 438 24.76 -1.63 -21.51
N GLY A 439 24.59 -2.87 -21.05
CA GLY A 439 23.50 -3.23 -20.14
C GLY A 439 23.57 -2.53 -18.79
N LEU A 440 24.74 -2.51 -18.16
CA LEU A 440 24.89 -1.90 -16.84
C LEU A 440 24.78 -0.37 -16.90
N VAL A 441 25.48 0.27 -17.84
CA VAL A 441 25.45 1.74 -18.00
C VAL A 441 24.07 2.19 -18.44
N GLY A 442 23.41 1.47 -19.37
CA GLY A 442 22.03 1.76 -19.77
C GLY A 442 21.03 1.62 -18.60
N THR A 443 21.24 0.63 -17.73
CA THR A 443 20.42 0.46 -16.51
C THR A 443 20.64 1.60 -15.52
N TRP A 444 21.88 2.05 -15.32
CA TRP A 444 22.17 3.21 -14.48
C TRP A 444 21.61 4.50 -15.05
N LEU A 445 21.59 4.65 -16.38
CA LEU A 445 20.95 5.80 -17.03
C LEU A 445 19.44 5.83 -16.77
N VAL A 446 18.77 4.67 -16.79
CA VAL A 446 17.37 4.55 -16.36
C VAL A 446 17.22 4.90 -14.87
N GLY A 447 18.11 4.40 -14.01
CA GLY A 447 18.13 4.76 -12.59
C GLY A 447 18.28 6.25 -12.34
N LEU A 448 19.18 6.92 -13.08
CA LEU A 448 19.37 8.37 -13.02
C LEU A 448 18.11 9.12 -13.47
N TYR A 449 17.51 8.70 -14.59
CA TYR A 449 16.25 9.23 -15.06
C TYR A 449 15.17 9.12 -13.97
N LEU A 450 15.00 7.95 -13.37
CA LEU A 450 13.97 7.73 -12.35
C LEU A 450 14.17 8.63 -11.13
N VAL A 451 15.41 8.85 -10.68
CA VAL A 451 15.70 9.77 -9.56
C VAL A 451 15.33 11.21 -9.92
N VAL A 452 15.71 11.68 -11.11
CA VAL A 452 15.42 13.05 -11.57
C VAL A 452 13.91 13.24 -11.80
N ALA A 453 13.27 12.31 -12.50
CA ALA A 453 11.84 12.33 -12.77
C ALA A 453 11.03 12.34 -11.47
N ASN A 454 11.40 11.48 -10.51
CA ASN A 454 10.74 11.38 -9.22
C ASN A 454 10.81 12.71 -8.44
N ARG A 455 11.94 13.44 -8.51
CA ARG A 455 12.07 14.76 -7.86
C ARG A 455 11.12 15.80 -8.43
N LEU A 456 10.65 15.58 -9.66
CA LEU A 456 9.70 16.42 -10.40
C LEU A 456 8.27 15.85 -10.39
N GLY A 457 8.01 14.82 -9.58
CA GLY A 457 6.69 14.20 -9.41
C GLY A 457 6.33 13.17 -10.49
N VAL A 458 7.31 12.65 -11.24
CA VAL A 458 7.09 11.69 -12.35
C VAL A 458 7.79 10.37 -12.05
N ASN A 459 7.16 9.24 -12.38
CA ASN A 459 7.72 7.88 -12.22
C ASN A 459 8.20 7.52 -10.79
N ALA A 460 7.58 8.11 -9.77
CA ALA A 460 7.87 7.80 -8.38
C ALA A 460 7.57 6.31 -8.06
N ASN A 461 6.52 5.76 -8.68
CA ASN A 461 6.15 4.36 -8.57
C ASN A 461 7.21 3.42 -9.14
N GLU A 462 7.63 3.63 -10.40
CA GLU A 462 8.63 2.79 -11.08
C GLU A 462 9.97 2.80 -10.36
N LEU A 463 10.39 3.96 -9.83
CA LEU A 463 11.59 4.07 -9.00
C LEU A 463 11.52 3.14 -7.80
N PHE A 464 10.46 3.21 -7.01
CA PHE A 464 10.35 2.42 -5.79
C PHE A 464 10.05 0.94 -6.04
N ALA A 465 9.28 0.63 -7.09
CA ALA A 465 9.06 -0.73 -7.57
C ALA A 465 10.40 -1.39 -7.98
N GLY A 466 11.24 -0.65 -8.70
CA GLY A 466 12.59 -1.07 -9.09
C GLY A 466 13.54 -1.32 -7.92
N MET A 467 13.35 -0.60 -6.81
CA MET A 467 14.13 -0.78 -5.58
C MET A 467 13.62 -1.93 -4.68
N SER A 468 12.36 -2.33 -4.84
CA SER A 468 11.68 -3.37 -4.05
C SER A 468 11.95 -3.25 -2.55
N VAL A 469 11.72 -2.07 -1.97
CA VAL A 469 12.00 -1.80 -0.55
C VAL A 469 10.96 -2.50 0.34
N ILE A 470 11.34 -3.63 0.93
CA ILE A 470 10.46 -4.44 1.79
C ILE A 470 10.39 -3.99 3.26
N ASP A 471 11.15 -2.96 3.63
CA ASP A 471 11.13 -2.39 4.99
C ASP A 471 10.06 -1.30 5.10
N GLN A 472 9.97 -0.64 6.26
CA GLN A 472 9.02 0.46 6.53
C GLN A 472 7.57 0.03 6.34
N LYS A 473 7.17 -1.00 7.08
CA LYS A 473 5.83 -1.59 7.02
C LYS A 473 4.94 -1.03 8.11
N CYS A 474 3.63 -1.07 7.91
CA CYS A 474 2.67 -0.62 8.90
C CYS A 474 1.33 -1.33 8.78
N PHE A 475 0.56 -1.23 9.86
CA PHE A 475 -0.86 -1.57 9.94
C PHE A 475 -1.49 -0.68 11.01
N LEU A 476 -2.82 -0.65 11.07
CA LEU A 476 -3.55 0.10 12.10
C LEU A 476 -4.16 -0.88 13.10
N ARG A 477 -4.14 -0.49 14.37
CA ARG A 477 -4.95 -1.11 15.40
C ARG A 477 -5.93 -0.08 15.91
N ILE A 478 -7.23 -0.37 15.81
CA ILE A 478 -8.31 0.59 16.05
C ILE A 478 -9.10 0.10 17.27
N LYS A 479 -9.18 0.95 18.28
CA LYS A 479 -10.00 0.73 19.47
C LYS A 479 -11.32 1.45 19.32
N VAL A 480 -12.44 0.74 19.45
CA VAL A 480 -13.79 1.29 19.54
C VAL A 480 -14.27 1.11 20.97
N ALA A 481 -14.49 2.21 21.69
CA ALA A 481 -14.91 2.22 23.09
C ALA A 481 -15.89 3.37 23.37
N ALA A 482 -16.39 3.47 24.59
CA ALA A 482 -17.42 4.45 24.97
C ALA A 482 -16.98 5.91 24.81
N ASP A 483 -15.66 6.16 24.88
CA ASP A 483 -15.03 7.47 24.67
C ASP A 483 -14.78 7.80 23.18
N GLY A 484 -15.00 6.83 22.28
CA GLY A 484 -14.92 7.00 20.83
C GLY A 484 -14.00 5.99 20.16
N VAL A 485 -13.49 6.36 19.00
CA VAL A 485 -12.55 5.55 18.23
C VAL A 485 -11.15 6.11 18.37
N THR A 486 -10.20 5.27 18.79
CA THR A 486 -8.76 5.60 18.81
C THR A 486 -8.02 4.75 17.80
N VAL A 487 -7.25 5.38 16.91
CA VAL A 487 -6.42 4.71 15.90
C VAL A 487 -4.97 4.70 16.38
N TYR A 488 -4.36 3.52 16.42
CA TYR A 488 -2.95 3.30 16.73
C TYR A 488 -2.20 2.86 15.47
N PRO A 489 -1.47 3.77 14.80
CA PRO A 489 -0.67 3.41 13.63
C PRO A 489 0.64 2.75 14.06
N ILE A 490 0.79 1.48 13.73
CA ILE A 490 1.94 0.67 14.16
C ILE A 490 2.90 0.52 12.99
N GLY A 491 4.13 0.99 13.17
CA GLY A 491 5.21 0.96 12.19
C GLY A 491 6.29 -0.07 12.54
N LEU A 492 6.81 -0.71 11.50
CA LEU A 492 7.92 -1.65 11.56
C LEU A 492 9.04 -1.19 10.63
N ASP A 493 10.13 -0.70 11.23
CA ASP A 493 11.24 -0.12 10.47
C ASP A 493 12.00 -1.14 9.64
N ARG A 494 12.11 -2.38 10.14
CA ARG A 494 12.78 -3.49 9.46
C ARG A 494 11.96 -4.76 9.60
N VAL A 495 11.71 -5.42 8.48
CA VAL A 495 11.05 -6.72 8.46
C VAL A 495 12.02 -7.84 8.82
N ALA A 496 11.50 -8.93 9.37
CA ALA A 496 12.31 -10.12 9.60
C ALA A 496 12.65 -10.79 8.26
N ARG A 497 13.89 -11.27 8.17
CA ARG A 497 14.45 -11.93 6.96
C ARG A 497 14.92 -13.35 7.23
N ARG A 498 15.01 -13.71 8.51
CA ARG A 498 15.44 -15.03 8.99
C ARG A 498 14.35 -15.54 9.90
N TRP A 499 13.88 -16.73 9.57
CA TRP A 499 12.72 -17.36 10.18
C TRP A 499 13.08 -18.79 10.57
N VAL A 500 12.46 -19.29 11.63
CA VAL A 500 12.61 -20.67 12.10
C VAL A 500 11.25 -21.28 12.36
N ALA A 501 11.08 -22.55 11.95
CA ALA A 501 9.85 -23.29 12.24
C ALA A 501 9.73 -23.54 13.75
N ASP A 502 8.50 -23.51 14.27
CA ASP A 502 8.18 -23.83 15.66
C ASP A 502 7.34 -25.11 15.73
N PRO A 503 7.97 -26.31 15.68
CA PRO A 503 7.25 -27.58 15.62
C PRO A 503 6.53 -27.95 16.93
N GLU A 504 6.98 -27.43 18.07
CA GLU A 504 6.43 -27.76 19.39
C GLU A 504 5.46 -26.68 19.90
N GLY A 505 5.54 -25.42 19.41
CA GLY A 505 4.96 -24.22 20.02
C GLY A 505 5.28 -24.08 21.50
N ARG A 506 6.44 -24.59 21.90
CA ARG A 506 6.98 -24.49 23.25
C ARG A 506 8.32 -23.79 23.12
N ILE A 507 8.48 -22.66 23.79
CA ILE A 507 9.83 -22.23 24.16
C ILE A 507 10.15 -22.93 25.49
N LYS A 508 11.18 -23.77 25.52
CA LYS A 508 11.70 -24.40 26.76
C LYS A 508 12.91 -23.64 27.29
N VAL A 509 12.96 -23.38 28.61
CA VAL A 509 14.23 -23.30 29.38
C VAL A 509 14.06 -23.97 30.75
N ALA A 510 15.10 -24.69 31.18
CA ALA A 510 15.20 -25.43 32.43
C ALA A 510 15.44 -24.52 33.66
N ALA A 511 15.25 -25.10 34.84
CA ALA A 511 15.05 -24.43 36.12
C ALA A 511 16.31 -23.83 36.77
N ASP A 512 16.48 -22.50 36.74
CA ASP A 512 17.13 -21.66 37.78
C ASP A 512 17.44 -20.18 37.38
N GLY A 513 16.52 -19.25 37.70
CA GLY A 513 16.83 -17.90 38.23
C GLY A 513 17.27 -16.74 37.30
N VAL A 514 16.82 -15.51 37.64
CA VAL A 514 17.05 -14.21 36.94
C VAL A 514 17.83 -13.23 37.85
N THR A 515 18.65 -12.30 37.30
CA THR A 515 18.64 -10.80 37.51
C THR A 515 19.91 -10.02 37.02
N VAL A 516 19.75 -9.17 35.99
CA VAL A 516 20.18 -7.75 35.66
C VAL A 516 21.68 -7.29 35.46
N TYR A 517 21.82 -6.31 34.52
CA TYR A 517 22.91 -5.82 33.61
C TYR A 517 23.92 -4.74 34.14
N PRO A 518 25.08 -4.46 33.47
CA PRO A 518 25.21 -3.49 32.33
C PRO A 518 26.19 -3.89 31.17
N ILE A 519 26.25 -3.05 30.13
CA ILE A 519 26.61 -3.26 28.70
C ILE A 519 28.12 -3.50 28.36
N GLY A 520 28.37 -4.32 27.33
CA GLY A 520 29.59 -4.36 26.48
C GLY A 520 29.63 -5.58 25.55
N LEU A 521 29.43 -5.41 24.24
CA LEU A 521 29.35 -6.51 23.24
C LEU A 521 30.75 -6.98 22.79
N ASP A 522 30.98 -8.30 22.72
CA ASP A 522 32.06 -8.89 21.88
C ASP A 522 31.99 -10.42 21.57
N ARG A 523 31.00 -11.19 22.04
CA ARG A 523 30.87 -12.63 21.68
C ARG A 523 29.42 -13.13 21.61
N VAL A 524 29.22 -14.13 20.74
CA VAL A 524 27.97 -14.88 20.46
C VAL A 524 27.21 -15.24 21.74
N ALA A 525 25.97 -14.77 21.86
CA ALA A 525 25.05 -15.19 22.91
C ALA A 525 24.71 -16.68 22.73
N ARG A 526 25.01 -17.48 23.76
CA ARG A 526 24.85 -18.94 23.77
C ARG A 526 23.72 -19.46 24.66
N ARG A 527 22.80 -18.62 25.16
CA ARG A 527 21.58 -19.09 25.84
C ARG A 527 20.44 -18.07 25.75
N TRP A 528 19.24 -18.62 25.62
CA TRP A 528 17.94 -17.98 25.38
C TRP A 528 17.10 -17.98 26.67
N VAL A 529 16.07 -17.13 26.75
CA VAL A 529 15.10 -17.03 27.86
C VAL A 529 13.74 -17.56 27.39
N ALA A 530 13.02 -18.29 28.26
CA ALA A 530 11.71 -18.88 27.97
C ALA A 530 10.54 -17.90 28.12
N ASP A 531 9.52 -18.10 27.29
CA ASP A 531 8.16 -17.61 27.47
C ASP A 531 7.23 -18.82 27.75
N PRO A 532 6.81 -19.03 29.01
CA PRO A 532 5.97 -20.16 29.41
C PRO A 532 4.49 -19.99 29.07
N GLU A 533 4.07 -18.85 28.49
CA GLU A 533 2.66 -18.62 28.10
C GLU A 533 2.36 -18.99 26.63
N GLY A 534 3.34 -19.44 25.86
CA GLY A 534 3.15 -19.82 24.45
C GLY A 534 2.10 -20.91 24.27
N ALA A 535 1.03 -20.60 23.54
CA ALA A 535 -0.14 -21.46 23.39
C ALA A 535 0.02 -22.44 22.19
N PRO A 536 -0.75 -23.55 22.14
CA PRO A 536 -0.83 -24.44 20.96
C PRO A 536 -1.24 -23.73 19.66
N THR A 537 -1.70 -22.50 19.78
CA THR A 537 -2.20 -21.60 18.76
C THR A 537 -1.19 -20.50 18.37
N ASP A 538 0.01 -20.52 18.97
CA ASP A 538 1.16 -19.69 18.57
C ASP A 538 1.54 -19.92 17.11
N SER A 539 2.03 -18.84 16.49
CA SER A 539 2.57 -18.80 15.13
C SER A 539 3.48 -19.98 14.80
N PHE A 540 3.32 -20.56 13.59
CA PHE A 540 4.11 -21.70 13.12
C PHE A 540 5.56 -21.35 12.81
N ILE A 541 5.87 -20.07 12.57
CA ILE A 541 7.20 -19.61 12.20
C ILE A 541 7.53 -18.37 13.02
N LYS A 542 8.67 -18.37 13.70
CA LYS A 542 9.12 -17.25 14.54
C LYS A 542 10.31 -16.53 13.91
N PRO A 543 10.41 -15.20 14.06
CA PRO A 543 11.57 -14.47 13.57
C PRO A 543 12.79 -14.81 14.41
N VAL A 544 13.96 -14.97 13.78
CA VAL A 544 15.22 -15.21 14.51
C VAL A 544 15.60 -14.00 15.36
N ASP A 545 15.39 -12.80 14.81
CA ASP A 545 15.61 -11.54 15.49
C ASP A 545 14.24 -10.93 15.84
N PRO A 546 13.97 -10.57 17.12
CA PRO A 546 12.68 -10.00 17.50
C PRO A 546 12.32 -8.77 16.67
N LEU A 547 11.08 -8.73 16.18
CA LEU A 547 10.53 -7.55 15.53
C LEU A 547 10.36 -6.42 16.55
N LYS A 548 10.64 -5.19 16.15
CA LYS A 548 10.54 -4.00 16.99
C LYS A 548 9.48 -3.06 16.43
N PRO A 549 8.18 -3.34 16.66
CA PRO A 549 7.13 -2.42 16.29
C PRO A 549 7.23 -1.13 17.14
N ARG A 550 6.73 -0.03 16.60
CA ARG A 550 6.57 1.23 17.34
C ARG A 550 5.36 1.98 16.83
N LEU A 551 4.84 2.87 17.64
CA LEU A 551 3.88 3.86 17.16
C LEU A 551 4.56 4.77 16.12
N ILE A 552 3.88 5.01 15.01
CA ILE A 552 4.31 5.96 13.97
C ILE A 552 4.10 7.40 14.47
N GLU A 553 2.96 7.61 15.09
CA GLU A 553 2.54 8.78 15.87
C GLU A 553 1.74 8.31 17.10
N PRO A 554 1.55 9.14 18.14
CA PRO A 554 0.65 8.80 19.24
C PRO A 554 -0.72 8.36 18.74
N GLY A 555 -1.41 7.52 19.52
CA GLY A 555 -2.79 7.17 19.19
C GLY A 555 -3.64 8.44 19.08
N PHE A 556 -4.40 8.56 18.00
CA PHE A 556 -5.27 9.72 17.76
C PHE A 556 -6.74 9.31 17.77
N ALA A 557 -7.58 10.19 18.30
CA ALA A 557 -9.01 9.94 18.41
C ALA A 557 -9.74 10.44 17.16
N ALA A 558 -10.48 9.55 16.50
CA ALA A 558 -11.55 9.95 15.60
C ALA A 558 -12.75 10.32 16.49
N LEU A 559 -12.90 11.63 16.76
CA LEU A 559 -13.79 12.12 17.82
C LEU A 559 -15.26 11.76 17.59
N HIS A 560 -15.91 11.27 18.65
CA HIS A 560 -17.37 11.37 18.82
C HIS A 560 -17.68 12.79 19.30
N PRO A 561 -18.33 13.66 18.50
CA PRO A 561 -18.76 14.92 19.05
C PRO A 561 -19.87 14.61 20.05
N GLY A 562 -19.58 14.71 21.35
CA GLY A 562 -20.60 14.99 22.34
C GLY A 562 -21.32 16.30 21.99
N PRO A 563 -22.50 16.58 22.58
CA PRO A 563 -23.15 17.87 22.39
C PRO A 563 -22.15 18.98 22.73
N ARG A 564 -21.83 19.81 21.75
CA ARG A 564 -20.90 20.93 21.91
C ARG A 564 -21.40 21.78 23.08
N SER A 565 -20.65 21.86 24.18
CA SER A 565 -20.60 23.12 24.90
C SER A 565 -20.16 24.17 23.88
N SER A 566 -20.85 25.30 23.86
CA SER A 566 -20.54 26.43 23.00
C SER A 566 -19.21 27.05 23.43
N ASP A 567 -18.10 26.40 23.08
CA ASP A 567 -16.77 26.95 23.27
C ASP A 567 -16.38 27.66 21.98
N VAL A 568 -16.39 28.99 22.11
CA VAL A 568 -15.90 29.96 21.13
C VAL A 568 -14.52 29.51 20.64
N PRO A 569 -14.28 29.43 19.32
CA PRO A 569 -12.99 28.96 18.81
C PRO A 569 -11.85 29.91 19.27
N PRO A 570 -10.69 29.37 19.68
CA PRO A 570 -9.52 30.19 19.94
C PRO A 570 -9.13 30.88 18.63
N GLN A 571 -9.22 32.21 18.63
CA GLN A 571 -8.87 33.00 17.45
C GLN A 571 -7.37 32.89 17.16
N HIS A 572 -7.04 32.44 15.95
CA HIS A 572 -5.68 32.39 15.43
C HIS A 572 -5.01 33.78 15.49
N PRO A 573 -3.77 33.92 16.02
CA PRO A 573 -3.12 35.22 16.24
C PRO A 573 -2.98 36.06 14.95
N VAL A 574 -2.89 35.39 13.80
CA VAL A 574 -2.83 36.04 12.47
C VAL A 574 -4.15 36.74 12.09
N ARG A 575 -5.32 36.19 12.47
CA ARG A 575 -6.61 36.85 12.22
C ARG A 575 -6.80 38.11 13.08
N ARG A 576 -6.21 38.14 14.29
CA ARG A 576 -6.20 39.32 15.16
C ARG A 576 -5.37 40.46 14.58
N LEU A 577 -4.24 40.14 13.95
CA LEU A 577 -3.37 41.13 13.30
C LEU A 577 -4.02 41.75 12.05
N VAL A 578 -4.70 40.93 11.24
CA VAL A 578 -5.40 41.39 10.04
C VAL A 578 -6.66 42.20 10.40
N ALA A 579 -7.39 41.81 11.44
CA ALA A 579 -8.55 42.57 11.93
C ALA A 579 -8.15 43.91 12.59
N GLN A 580 -7.01 43.97 13.28
CA GLN A 580 -6.49 45.22 13.86
C GLN A 580 -5.87 46.16 12.82
N ALA A 581 -5.28 45.63 11.75
CA ALA A 581 -4.74 46.45 10.65
C ALA A 581 -5.85 47.18 9.87
N GLY A 582 -7.06 46.60 9.77
CA GLY A 582 -8.20 47.22 9.09
C GLY A 582 -8.78 48.45 9.79
N GLU A 583 -8.52 48.62 11.10
CA GLU A 583 -8.98 49.79 11.88
C GLU A 583 -8.04 51.00 11.72
N TRP A 584 -6.79 50.81 11.27
CA TRP A 584 -5.82 51.90 11.08
C TRP A 584 -5.97 52.66 9.76
N PHE A 585 -6.76 52.12 8.81
CA PHE A 585 -6.93 52.70 7.47
C PHE A 585 -8.32 53.30 7.22
N LYS A 586 -9.13 53.51 8.26
CA LYS A 586 -10.36 54.30 8.12
C LYS A 586 -10.03 55.79 8.22
N PRO A 587 -10.20 56.60 7.15
CA PRO A 587 -10.14 58.06 7.27
C PRO A 587 -11.31 58.53 8.14
N GLY A 588 -11.01 59.39 9.12
CA GLY A 588 -11.97 59.96 10.08
C GLY A 588 -12.87 61.03 9.49
#